data_AF-X1R6Q7-F1
#
_entry.id   AF-X1R6Q7-F1
#
_cell.length_a   1.000
_cell.length_b   1.000
_cell.length_c   1.000
_cell.angle_alpha   90.00
_cell.angle_beta   90.00
_cell.angle_gamma   90.00
#
_symmetry.space_group_name_H-M   'P 1'
#
loop_
_entity.id
_entity.type
_entity.pdbx_description
1 polymer ?
#
loop_
_entity_poly.entity_id
_entity_poly.type
_entity_poly.pdbx_seq_one_letter_code
_entity_poly.pdbx_strand_id
1 'polypeptide(L)'
;ARIPGSLPIVGDIGEIWPLLATMVADALDVRLDFMSYKQSLPAGEKVREWIVKNVKPAQRDRVFAAAREPTPTQTRGFSIES
;
A
#
# COMPACT_ATOMS: atom_id res chain seq x y z
N ALA A 1 8.98 -10.08 14.04
CA ALA A 1 9.93 -11.13 13.61
C ALA A 1 10.50 -10.74 12.25
N ARG A 2 11.81 -10.91 12.02
CA ARG A 2 12.46 -10.68 10.72
C ARG A 2 12.37 -11.95 9.89
N ILE A 3 12.06 -11.84 8.60
CA ILE A 3 12.06 -12.99 7.68
C ILE A 3 13.52 -13.45 7.51
N PRO A 4 13.86 -14.72 7.77
CA PRO A 4 15.21 -15.24 7.54
C PRO A 4 15.67 -14.97 6.10
N GLY A 5 16.88 -14.44 5.94
CA GLY A 5 17.42 -14.05 4.63
C GLY A 5 16.99 -12.67 4.12
N SER A 6 16.14 -11.92 4.83
CA SER A 6 15.79 -10.56 4.41
C SER A 6 16.96 -9.59 4.61
N LEU A 7 17.19 -8.71 3.64
CA LEU A 7 18.17 -7.62 3.74
C LEU A 7 17.52 -6.42 4.46
N PRO A 8 18.18 -5.81 5.46
CA PRO A 8 17.64 -4.61 6.09
C PRO A 8 17.95 -3.42 5.17
N ILE A 9 16.93 -2.64 4.86
CA ILE A 9 17.07 -1.44 4.05
C ILE A 9 16.89 -0.24 4.97
N VAL A 10 17.90 0.62 5.03
CA VAL A 10 17.91 1.80 5.90
C VAL A 10 18.01 3.05 5.03
N GLY A 11 17.05 3.96 5.20
CA GLY A 11 17.04 5.30 4.62
C GLY A 11 15.64 5.88 4.51
N ASP A 12 15.53 7.02 3.83
CA ASP A 12 14.26 7.74 3.67
C ASP A 12 13.31 6.94 2.77
N ILE A 13 12.13 6.60 3.29
CA ILE A 13 11.14 5.79 2.57
C ILE A 13 10.67 6.46 1.28
N GLY A 14 10.61 7.79 1.23
CA GLY A 14 10.22 8.54 0.04
C GLY A 14 11.25 8.50 -1.08
N GLU A 15 12.50 8.15 -0.79
CA GLU A 15 13.58 7.99 -1.77
C GLU A 15 13.78 6.51 -2.14
N ILE A 16 13.71 5.62 -1.15
CA ILE A 16 13.96 4.20 -1.33
C ILE A 16 12.77 3.49 -1.99
N TRP A 17 11.54 3.85 -1.62
CA TRP A 17 10.34 3.16 -2.12
C TRP A 17 10.21 3.18 -3.64
N PRO A 18 10.39 4.31 -4.37
CA PRO A 18 10.30 4.30 -5.84
C PRO A 18 11.26 3.31 -6.51
N LEU A 19 12.45 3.12 -5.95
CA LEU A 19 13.43 2.15 -6.46
C LEU A 19 12.93 0.72 -6.23
N LEU A 20 12.55 0.40 -5.00
CA LEU A 20 12.06 -0.94 -4.64
C LEU A 20 10.77 -1.30 -5.39
N ALA A 21 9.80 -0.39 -5.42
CA ALA A 21 8.52 -0.61 -6.08
C ALA A 21 8.70 -0.85 -7.57
N THR A 22 9.58 -0.10 -8.24
CA THR A 22 9.89 -0.32 -9.67
C THR A 22 10.53 -1.69 -9.89
N MET A 23 11.56 -2.05 -9.10
CA MET A 23 12.22 -3.35 -9.23
C MET A 23 11.26 -4.52 -9.00
N VAL A 24 10.36 -4.41 -8.01
CA VAL A 24 9.37 -5.43 -7.71
C VAL A 24 8.30 -5.50 -8.80
N ALA A 25 7.86 -4.35 -9.33
CA ALA A 25 6.90 -4.30 -10.42
C ALA A 25 7.45 -4.97 -11.68
N ASP A 26 8.69 -4.67 -12.04
CA ASP A 26 9.39 -5.29 -13.17
C ASP A 26 9.57 -6.80 -12.96
N ALA A 27 9.99 -7.23 -11.76
CA ALA A 27 10.18 -8.64 -11.45
C ALA A 27 8.89 -9.48 -11.46
N LEU A 28 7.74 -8.83 -11.23
CA LEU A 28 6.43 -9.45 -11.21
C LEU A 28 5.61 -9.21 -12.48
N ASP A 29 6.14 -8.46 -13.44
CA ASP A 29 5.45 -8.00 -14.65
C ASP A 29 4.09 -7.34 -14.35
N VAL A 30 4.05 -6.46 -13.35
CA VAL A 30 2.85 -5.73 -12.95
C VAL A 30 3.01 -4.24 -13.20
N ARG A 31 1.91 -3.59 -13.61
CA ARG A 31 1.86 -2.13 -13.70
C ARG A 31 1.47 -1.54 -12.35
N LEU A 32 2.22 -0.55 -11.88
CA LEU A 32 1.83 0.25 -10.73
C LEU A 32 0.88 1.36 -11.19
N ASP A 33 -0.36 1.32 -10.70
CA ASP A 33 -1.35 2.38 -10.98
C ASP A 33 -1.05 3.68 -10.22
N PHE A 34 -0.20 3.60 -9.19
CA PHE A 34 0.20 4.73 -8.37
C PHE A 34 1.61 4.55 -7.83
N MET A 35 2.40 5.61 -7.86
CA MET A 35 3.74 5.66 -7.26
C MET A 35 3.83 6.83 -6.29
N SER A 36 4.19 6.54 -5.03
CA SER A 36 4.47 7.58 -4.04
C SER A 36 5.92 8.06 -4.14
N TYR A 37 6.13 9.37 -4.17
CA TYR A 37 7.44 10.01 -4.14
C TYR A 37 7.60 10.88 -2.90
N LYS A 38 8.85 11.16 -2.50
CA LYS A 38 9.16 12.13 -1.46
C LYS A 38 8.53 13.50 -1.75
N GLN A 39 7.75 14.02 -0.81
CA GLN A 39 6.92 15.23 -1.03
C GLN A 39 7.71 16.51 -1.29
N SER A 40 8.98 16.57 -0.88
CA SER A 40 9.87 17.69 -1.14
C SER A 40 10.44 17.70 -2.57
N LEU A 41 10.25 16.61 -3.33
CA LEU A 41 10.67 16.54 -4.73
C LEU A 41 9.52 17.01 -5.65
N PRO A 42 9.82 17.54 -6.85
CA PRO A 42 8.80 17.97 -7.80
C PRO A 42 7.78 16.88 -8.15
N ALA A 43 8.18 15.61 -8.19
CA ALA A 43 7.28 14.49 -8.42
C ALA A 43 6.32 14.27 -7.25
N GLY A 44 6.81 14.39 -6.01
CA GLY A 44 5.98 14.25 -4.81
C GLY A 44 4.99 15.41 -4.64
N GLU A 45 5.37 16.63 -5.02
CA GLU A 45 4.47 17.77 -5.09
C GLU A 45 3.31 17.54 -6.07
N LYS A 46 3.60 17.07 -7.29
CA LYS A 46 2.55 16.74 -8.27
C LYS A 46 1.58 15.68 -7.75
N VAL A 47 2.10 14.64 -7.11
CA VAL A 47 1.27 13.60 -6.48
C VAL A 47 0.41 14.18 -5.36
N ARG A 48 0.98 15.02 -4.49
CA ARG A 48 0.25 15.70 -3.42
C ARG A 48 -0.89 16.55 -3.97
N GLU A 49 -0.62 17.36 -4.98
CA GLU A 49 -1.65 18.19 -5.63
C GLU A 49 -2.75 17.34 -6.27
N TRP A 50 -2.38 16.23 -6.92
CA TRP A 50 -3.35 15.29 -7.47
C TRP A 50 -4.23 14.68 -6.37
N ILE A 51 -3.65 14.25 -5.24
CA ILE A 51 -4.40 13.70 -4.10
C ILE A 51 -5.40 14.74 -3.58
N VAL A 52 -4.96 15.97 -3.34
CA VAL A 52 -5.81 17.05 -2.81
C VAL A 52 -6.99 17.33 -3.74
N LYS A 53 -6.79 17.25 -5.05
CA LYS A 53 -7.84 17.52 -6.05
C LYS A 53 -8.80 16.34 -6.27
N ASN A 54 -8.32 15.10 -6.14
CA ASN A 54 -9.06 13.92 -6.61
C ASN A 54 -9.53 12.99 -5.49
N VAL A 55 -8.91 13.03 -4.31
CA VAL A 55 -9.23 12.13 -3.20
C VAL A 55 -10.17 12.81 -2.22
N LYS A 56 -11.35 12.21 -1.99
CA LYS A 56 -12.31 12.69 -1.00
C LYS A 56 -11.83 12.31 0.41
N PRO A 57 -11.90 13.21 1.39
CA PRO A 57 -11.64 12.86 2.79
C PRO A 57 -12.54 11.72 3.25
N ALA A 58 -11.97 10.78 4.01
CA ALA A 58 -12.75 9.69 4.59
C ALA A 58 -13.75 10.23 5.64
N GLN A 59 -14.99 9.71 5.62
CA GLN A 59 -15.99 10.02 6.64
C GLN A 59 -15.69 9.24 7.91
N ARG A 60 -15.16 9.93 8.92
CA ARG A 60 -14.67 9.32 10.18
C ARG A 60 -15.69 8.36 10.80
N ASP A 61 -16.95 8.79 10.93
CA ASP A 61 -17.99 7.99 11.59
C ASP A 61 -18.25 6.67 10.87
N ARG A 62 -18.19 6.67 9.53
CA ARG A 62 -18.34 5.44 8.72
C ARG A 62 -17.17 4.49 8.91
N VAL A 63 -15.94 5.02 9.01
CA VAL A 63 -14.74 4.21 9.25
C VAL A 63 -14.84 3.53 10.62
N PHE A 64 -15.23 4.27 11.66
CA PHE A 64 -15.37 3.70 13.01
C PHE A 64 -16.55 2.75 13.14
N ALA A 65 -17.67 3.00 12.45
CA ALA A 65 -18.79 2.07 12.41
C ALA A 65 -18.37 0.73 11.79
N ALA A 66 -17.75 0.76 10.61
CA ALA A 66 -17.27 -0.46 9.92
C ALA A 66 -16.23 -1.23 10.74
N ALA A 67 -15.35 -0.54 11.48
CA ALA A 67 -14.36 -1.18 12.34
C ALA A 67 -14.96 -1.86 13.58
N ARG A 68 -16.16 -1.45 14.00
CA ARG A 68 -16.89 -2.03 15.15
C ARG A 68 -17.80 -3.19 14.74
N GLU A 69 -18.13 -3.31 13.45
CA GLU A 69 -18.80 -4.49 12.93
C GLU A 69 -17.81 -5.66 12.92
N PRO A 70 -18.06 -6.74 13.69
CA PRO A 70 -17.22 -7.92 13.61
C PRO A 70 -17.30 -8.46 12.19
N THR A 71 -16.17 -8.47 11.48
CA THR A 71 -16.09 -9.05 10.14
C THR A 71 -16.60 -10.48 10.22
N PRO A 72 -17.62 -10.89 9.42
CA PRO A 72 -18.05 -12.28 9.41
C PRO A 72 -16.84 -13.14 9.09
N THR A 73 -16.46 -14.02 10.01
CA THR A 73 -15.41 -14.99 9.78
C THR A 73 -15.79 -15.75 8.50
N GLN A 74 -15.06 -15.51 7.42
CA GLN A 74 -15.24 -16.28 6.20
C GLN A 74 -14.73 -17.70 6.48
N THR A 75 -15.60 -18.57 6.98
CA THR A 75 -15.37 -20.00 7.05
C THR A 75 -15.38 -20.53 5.61
N ARG A 76 -14.25 -20.38 4.90
CA ARG A 76 -13.99 -21.20 3.72
C ARG A 76 -13.67 -22.60 4.21
N GLY A 77 -14.70 -23.45 4.25
CA GLY A 77 -14.52 -24.89 4.30
C GLY A 77 -13.71 -25.32 3.09
N PHE A 78 -12.47 -25.75 3.33
CA PHE A 78 -11.77 -26.63 2.41
C PHE A 78 -12.28 -28.04 2.70
N SER A 79 -13.32 -28.47 1.98
CA SER A 79 -13.60 -29.90 1.87
C SER A 79 -12.53 -30.53 1.00
N ILE A 80 -11.64 -31.27 1.64
CA ILE A 80 -10.78 -32.25 0.97
C ILE A 80 -11.58 -33.54 0.99
N GLU A 81 -12.32 -33.82 -0.08
CA GLU A 81 -12.80 -35.19 -0.29
C GLU A 81 -11.67 -36.02 -0.91
N SER A 82 -11.61 -37.26 -0.43
CA SER A 82 -10.51 -38.22 -0.49
C SER A 82 -10.44 -38.99 -1.80
#